data_AF-E1QY01-F1
#
_entry.id   AF-E1QY01-F1
#
_cell.length_a   1.000
_cell.length_b   1.000
_cell.length_c   1.000
_cell.angle_alpha   90.00
_cell.angle_beta   90.00
_cell.angle_gamma   90.00
#
_symmetry.space_group_name_H-M   'P 1'
#
loop_
_entity.id
_entity.type
_entity.pdbx_description
1 polymer ?
#
loop_
_entity_poly.entity_id
_entity_poly.type
_entity_poly.pdbx_seq_one_letter_code
_entity_poly.pdbx_strand_id
1 'polypeptide(L)' 'MGVIGYGLGVIGAAIGIGLAAYGATTSMARQPEVQGRLFTTFILASAFVEALALIGFVVTLIAS' A
#
# COMPACT_ATOMS: atom_id res chain seq x y z
N MET A 1 -22.01 8.70 -6.16
CA MET A 1 -21.02 7.86 -6.86
C MET A 1 -19.62 7.89 -6.23
N GLY A 2 -19.26 8.90 -5.43
CA GLY A 2 -17.94 8.99 -4.82
C GLY A 2 -17.53 7.82 -3.90
N VAL A 3 -18.41 7.35 -3.02
CA VAL A 3 -18.09 6.28 -2.05
C VAL A 3 -17.66 4.97 -2.73
N ILE A 4 -18.22 4.65 -3.90
CA ILE A 4 -17.87 3.45 -4.66
C ILE A 4 -16.47 3.60 -5.28
N GLY A 5 -16.16 4.76 -5.85
CA GLY A 5 -14.83 5.06 -6.41
C GLY A 5 -13.74 5.01 -5.35
N TYR A 6 -13.98 5.61 -4.19
CA TYR A 6 -13.05 5.53 -3.06
C TYR A 6 -12.92 4.10 -2.53
N GLY A 7 -14.02 3.36 -2.39
CA GLY A 7 -14.01 1.97 -1.94
C GLY A 7 -13.14 1.07 -2.85
N LEU A 8 -13.21 1.26 -4.16
CA LEU A 8 -12.33 0.55 -5.11
C LEU A 8 -10.85 0.93 -4.94
N GLY A 9 -10.56 2.22 -4.72
CA GLY A 9 -9.19 2.69 -4.44
C GLY A 9 -8.60 2.06 -3.17
N VAL A 10 -9.39 1.99 -2.10
CA VAL A 10 -8.97 1.38 -0.82
C VAL A 10 -8.72 -0.13 -0.98
N ILE A 11 -9.52 -0.84 -1.77
CA ILE A 11 -9.29 -2.26 -2.04
C ILE A 11 -7.96 -2.48 -2.76
N GLY A 12 -7.66 -1.66 -3.78
CA GLY A 12 -6.36 -1.69 -4.46
C GLY A 12 -5.20 -1.45 -3.50
N ALA A 13 -5.35 -0.47 -2.60
CA ALA A 13 -4.34 -0.15 -1.60
C ALA A 13 -4.09 -1.30 -0.61
N ALA A 14 -5.16 -1.87 -0.07
CA ALA A 14 -5.10 -2.99 0.87
C ALA A 14 -4.40 -4.22 0.26
N ILE A 15 -4.68 -4.53 -1.01
CA ILE A 15 -4.03 -5.63 -1.72
C ILE A 15 -2.54 -5.33 -1.93
N GLY A 16 -2.20 -4.13 -2.42
CA GLY A 16 -0.82 -3.75 -2.69
C GLY A 16 0.07 -3.79 -1.44
N ILE A 17 -0.40 -3.20 -0.34
CA ILE A 17 0.32 -3.20 0.94
C ILE A 17 0.37 -4.62 1.52
N GLY A 18 -0.72 -5.39 1.45
CA GLY A 18 -0.78 -6.76 1.93
C GLY A 18 0.26 -7.67 1.25
N LEU A 19 0.41 -7.55 -0.08
CA LEU A 19 1.42 -8.29 -0.84
C LEU A 19 2.84 -7.85 -0.49
N ALA A 20 3.08 -6.54 -0.34
CA ALA A 20 4.39 -6.02 0.07
C ALA A 20 4.77 -6.50 1.48
N ALA A 21 3.82 -6.48 2.43
CA ALA A 21 4.01 -6.98 3.78
C ALA A 21 4.28 -8.49 3.81
N TYR A 22 3.56 -9.27 3.01
CA TYR A 22 3.80 -10.70 2.87
C TYR A 22 5.21 -10.99 2.33
N GLY A 23 5.62 -10.31 1.26
CA GLY A 23 6.96 -10.45 0.69
C GLY A 23 8.07 -10.04 1.67
N ALA A 24 7.87 -8.95 2.41
CA ALA A 24 8.82 -8.48 3.41
C ALA A 24 8.96 -9.47 4.57
N THR A 25 7.84 -9.93 5.15
CA THR A 25 7.86 -10.84 6.30
C THR A 25 8.43 -12.21 5.95
N THR A 26 8.07 -12.77 4.80
CA THR A 26 8.62 -14.06 4.33
C THR A 26 10.11 -13.96 4.02
N SER A 27 10.58 -12.84 3.44
CA SER A 27 12.00 -12.62 3.16
C SER A 27 12.81 -12.44 4.46
N MET A 28 12.28 -11.66 5.42
CA MET A 28 12.89 -11.49 6.74
C MET A 28 12.99 -12.81 7.52
N ALA A 29 11.97 -13.67 7.42
CA ALA A 29 12.00 -14.98 8.07
C ALA A 29 13.10 -15.90 7.50
N ARG A 30 13.47 -15.72 6.22
CA ARG A 30 14.52 -16.52 5.56
C ARG A 30 15.92 -15.94 5.76
N GLN A 31 16.03 -14.60 5.83
CA GLN A 31 17.29 -13.87 5.97
C GLN A 31 17.09 -12.71 6.95
N PRO A 32 17.28 -12.93 8.26
CA PRO A 32 17.11 -11.88 9.26
C PRO A 32 18.04 -10.69 9.07
N GLU A 33 19.22 -10.89 8.46
CA GLU A 33 20.24 -9.85 8.28
C GLU A 33 19.77 -8.73 7.34
N VAL A 34 18.80 -9.00 6.47
CA VAL A 34 18.27 -8.00 5.52
C VAL A 34 17.06 -7.22 6.06
N GLN A 35 16.66 -7.43 7.32
CA GLN A 35 15.46 -6.80 7.92
C GLN A 35 15.42 -5.28 7.76
N GLY A 36 16.49 -4.56 8.08
CA GLY A 36 16.53 -3.10 8.00
C GLY A 36 16.33 -2.58 6.56
N ARG A 37 16.94 -3.26 5.58
CA ARG A 37 16.80 -2.93 4.17
C ARG A 37 15.40 -3.26 3.65
N LEU A 38 14.86 -4.42 4.02
CA LEU A 38 13.49 -4.83 3.67
C LEU A 38 12.44 -3.88 4.23
N PHE A 39 12.59 -3.43 5.48
CA PHE A 39 11.67 -2.48 6.09
C PHE A 39 11.65 -1.16 5.30
N THR A 40 12.82 -0.65 4.90
CA THR A 40 12.92 0.55 4.08
C THR A 40 12.20 0.38 2.74
N THR A 41 12.42 -0.74 2.05
CA THR A 41 11.74 -1.06 0.79
C THR A 41 10.22 -1.21 0.98
N PHE A 42 9.78 -1.85 2.07
CA PHE A 42 8.38 -2.01 2.42
C PHE A 42 7.68 -0.67 2.64
N ILE A 43 8.30 0.24 3.40
CA ILE A 43 7.76 1.58 3.62
C ILE A 43 7.66 2.35 2.30
N LEU A 44 8.68 2.26 1.44
CA LEU A 44 8.65 2.91 0.13
C LEU A 44 7.54 2.36 -0.76
N ALA A 45 7.39 1.04 -0.83
CA ALA A 45 6.31 0.39 -1.56
C ALA A 45 4.93 0.80 -1.02
N SER A 46 4.77 0.82 0.31
CA SER A 46 3.53 1.22 0.96
C SER A 46 3.20 2.69 0.68
N ALA A 47 4.19 3.58 0.71
CA ALA A 47 4.02 4.99 0.39
C ALA A 47 3.54 5.22 -1.06
N PHE A 48 4.06 4.46 -2.03
CA PHE A 48 3.59 4.55 -3.42
C PHE A 48 2.15 4.06 -3.59
N VAL A 49 1.81 2.97 -2.91
CA VAL A 49 0.44 2.43 -2.93
C VAL A 49 -0.54 3.41 -2.28
N GLU A 50 -0.19 3.96 -1.12
CA GLU A 50 -0.98 4.98 -0.42
C GLU A 50 -1.10 6.29 -1.21
N ALA A 51 -0.05 6.71 -1.92
CA ALA A 51 -0.12 7.91 -2.75
C ALA A 51 -1.26 7.83 -3.79
N LEU A 52 -1.42 6.67 -4.45
CA LEU A 52 -2.51 6.44 -5.41
C LEU A 52 -3.87 6.39 -4.72
N ALA A 53 -3.95 5.75 -3.54
CA ALA A 53 -5.17 5.68 -2.74
C ALA A 53 -5.65 7.07 -2.30
N LEU A 54 -4.73 7.90 -1.82
CA LEU A 54 -5.00 9.28 -1.38
C LEU A 54 -5.39 10.19 -2.55
N ILE A 55 -4.79 10.02 -3.73
CA ILE A 55 -5.25 10.73 -4.94
C ILE A 55 -6.70 10.34 -5.25
N GLY A 56 -7.03 9.05 -5.22
CA GLY A 56 -8.41 8.57 -5.41
C GLY A 56 -9.39 9.12 -4.36
N PHE A 57 -8.96 9.21 -3.10
CA PHE A 57 -9.72 9.83 -2.02
C PHE A 57 -10.00 11.32 -2.28
N VAL A 58 -8.97 12.10 -2.61
CA VAL A 58 -9.11 13.54 -2.88
C VAL A 58 -10.01 13.79 -4.09
N VAL A 59 -9.83 13.04 -5.19
CA VAL A 59 -10.71 13.15 -6.37
C VAL A 59 -12.15 12.82 -6.00
N THR A 60 -12.36 11.82 -5.15
CA THR A 60 -13.69 11.45 -4.66
C THR A 60 -14.34 12.58 -3.86
N LEU A 61 -13.60 13.27 -3.00
CA LEU A 61 -14.12 14.39 -2.21
C LEU A 61 -14.45 15.63 -3.05
N ILE A 62 -13.72 15.85 -4.14
CA ILE A 62 -13.93 17.01 -5.02
C ILE A 62 -15.09 16.75 -6.00
N ALA A 63 -15.20 15.53 -6.50
CA ALA A 63 -16.20 15.14 -7.50
C ALA A 63 -17.54 14.66 -6.91
N SER A 64 -17.66 14.63 -5.58
CA SER A 64 -18.87 14.22 -4.84
C SER A 64 -19.86 15.34 -4.62
#